data_AF-A0A328VNE1-F1
#
_entry.id   AF-A0A328VNE1-F1
#
_cell.length_a   1.000
_cell.length_b   1.000
_cell.length_c   1.000
_cell.angle_alpha   90.00
_cell.angle_beta   90.00
_cell.angle_gamma   90.00
#
_symmetry.space_group_name_H-M   'P 1'
#
loop_
_entity.id
_entity.type
_entity.pdbx_description
1 polymer ?
#
loop_
_entity_poly.entity_id
_entity_poly.type
_entity_poly.pdbx_seq_one_letter_code
_entity_poly.pdbx_strand_id
1 'polypeptide(L)'
;MTKQHLRYRISNRTALSLLGGLALPVWAAFLLFTYFVPPQGLLAFVAFFVLLLGALICTFAPLAYLCGLLFISSRLYRATIRHALRQGTLLALCIVLNLILRALHSWSIVAALAIVAAAVLVEILSLAKKW
;
A
#
# COMPACT_ATOMS: atom_id res chain seq x y z
N MET A 1 28.19 22.71 18.77
CA MET A 1 26.92 21.95 18.90
C MET A 1 26.52 21.40 17.53
N THR A 2 26.98 20.21 17.19
CA THR A 2 26.77 19.54 15.90
C THR A 2 25.50 18.68 15.96
N LYS A 3 24.44 19.09 15.27
CA LYS A 3 23.22 18.29 15.08
C LYS A 3 23.54 17.11 14.17
N GLN A 4 23.94 15.98 14.77
CA GLN A 4 23.97 14.70 14.09
C GLN A 4 22.53 14.28 13.79
N HIS A 5 22.09 14.54 12.56
CA HIS A 5 20.89 13.92 12.02
C HIS A 5 21.13 12.41 12.00
N LEU A 6 20.60 11.71 13.01
CA LEU A 6 20.46 10.27 13.05
C LEU A 6 19.57 9.84 11.87
N ARG A 7 20.18 9.75 10.68
CA ARG A 7 19.62 9.03 9.54
C ARG A 7 19.64 7.55 9.92
N TYR A 8 18.58 7.12 10.60
CA TYR A 8 18.33 5.72 10.89
C TYR A 8 18.22 4.99 9.54
N ARG A 9 19.33 4.41 9.08
CA ARG A 9 19.37 3.65 7.83
C ARG A 9 18.77 2.28 8.12
N ILE A 10 17.44 2.22 8.16
CA ILE A 10 16.70 0.97 8.31
C ILE A 10 17.15 0.04 7.19
N SER A 11 17.72 -1.10 7.56
CA SER A 11 18.09 -2.14 6.60
C SER A 11 16.80 -2.68 5.95
N ASN A 12 16.82 -2.90 4.63
CA ASN A 12 15.63 -3.39 3.90
C ASN A 12 15.02 -4.63 4.55
N ARG A 13 15.86 -5.50 5.13
CA ARG A 13 15.42 -6.71 5.86
C ARG A 13 14.59 -6.36 7.10
N THR A 14 15.05 -5.39 7.89
CA THR A 14 14.34 -4.93 9.10
C THR A 14 13.00 -4.29 8.74
N ALA A 15 12.94 -3.50 7.66
CA ALA A 15 11.69 -2.92 7.18
C ALA A 15 10.68 -3.99 6.73
N LEU A 16 11.13 -5.05 6.05
CA LEU A 16 10.28 -6.17 5.65
C LEU A 16 9.77 -6.97 6.84
N SER A 17 10.65 -7.27 7.80
CA SER A 17 10.24 -7.99 9.01
C SER A 17 9.25 -7.17 9.84
N LEU A 18 9.42 -5.85 9.92
CA LEU A 18 8.46 -4.96 10.57
C LEU A 18 7.12 -4.92 9.82
N LEU A 19 7.13 -4.76 8.49
CA LEU A 19 5.91 -4.72 7.68
C LEU A 19 5.15 -6.06 7.71
N GLY A 20 5.87 -7.18 7.57
CA GLY A 20 5.28 -8.51 7.67
C GLY A 20 4.76 -8.82 9.07
N GLY A 21 5.51 -8.42 10.11
CA GLY A 21 5.08 -8.53 11.50
C GLY A 21 3.86 -7.68 11.81
N LEU A 22 3.75 -6.49 11.22
CA LEU A 22 2.60 -5.59 11.36
C LEU A 22 1.36 -6.05 10.57
N ALA A 23 1.53 -6.86 9.52
CA ALA A 23 0.40 -7.36 8.74
C ALA A 23 -0.58 -8.16 9.60
N LEU A 24 -0.07 -9.05 10.46
CA LEU A 24 -0.89 -9.88 11.36
C LEU A 24 -1.78 -9.06 12.31
N PRO A 25 -1.25 -8.13 13.14
CA PRO A 25 -2.08 -7.34 14.04
C PRO A 25 -3.02 -6.39 13.29
N VAL A 26 -2.63 -5.86 12.12
CA VAL A 26 -3.51 -4.98 11.34
C VAL A 26 -4.68 -5.75 10.73
N TRP A 27 -4.46 -6.96 10.21
CA TRP A 27 -5.53 -7.85 9.76
C TRP A 27 -6.42 -8.30 10.93
N ALA A 28 -5.84 -8.61 12.08
CA ALA A 28 -6.60 -8.94 13.28
C ALA A 28 -7.49 -7.77 13.73
N ALA A 29 -6.95 -6.54 13.76
CA ALA A 29 -7.71 -5.34 14.08
C ALA A 29 -8.85 -5.09 13.08
N PHE A 30 -8.60 -5.29 11.78
CA PHE A 30 -9.63 -5.20 10.74
C PHE A 30 -10.75 -6.23 10.95
N LEU A 31 -10.41 -7.50 11.19
CA LEU A 31 -11.40 -8.55 11.41
C LEU A 31 -12.21 -8.33 12.70
N LEU A 32 -11.55 -7.93 13.79
CA LEU A 32 -12.22 -7.57 15.03
C LEU A 32 -13.18 -6.38 14.82
N PHE A 33 -12.74 -5.36 14.09
CA PHE A 33 -13.59 -4.22 13.76
C PHE A 33 -14.84 -4.67 12.98
N THR A 34 -14.70 -5.52 11.96
CA THR A 34 -15.85 -6.03 11.19
C THR A 34 -16.79 -6.92 12.00
N TYR A 35 -16.29 -7.57 13.05
CA TYR A 35 -17.09 -8.43 13.91
C TYR A 35 -17.88 -7.63 14.96
N PHE A 36 -17.24 -6.62 15.58
CA PHE A 36 -17.84 -5.87 16.68
C PHE A 36 -18.59 -4.61 16.26
N VAL A 37 -18.22 -4.00 15.13
CA VAL A 37 -18.78 -2.73 14.70
C VAL A 37 -19.81 -2.98 13.60
N PRO A 38 -21.11 -2.72 13.84
CA PRO A 38 -22.10 -2.86 12.79
C PRO A 38 -21.82 -1.81 11.69
N PRO A 39 -22.04 -2.14 10.40
CA PRO A 39 -21.62 -1.32 9.25
C PRO A 39 -22.48 -0.06 9.04
N GLN A 40 -23.12 0.44 10.09
CA GLN A 40 -24.05 1.54 10.06
C GLN A 40 -23.35 2.84 10.50
N GLY A 41 -23.42 3.85 9.63
CA GLY A 41 -22.86 5.17 9.88
C GLY A 41 -21.59 5.47 9.09
N LEU A 42 -21.42 6.75 8.76
CA LEU A 42 -20.30 7.24 7.95
C LEU A 42 -18.94 6.98 8.61
N LEU A 43 -18.86 7.10 9.94
CA LEU A 43 -17.63 6.85 10.69
C LEU A 43 -17.17 5.39 10.57
N ALA A 44 -18.10 4.43 10.66
CA ALA A 44 -17.79 3.01 10.53
C ALA A 44 -17.34 2.67 9.10
N PHE A 45 -17.97 3.28 8.09
CA PHE A 45 -17.57 3.17 6.69
C PHE A 45 -16.14 3.68 6.45
N VAL A 46 -15.81 4.88 6.95
CA VAL A 46 -14.45 5.44 6.80
C VAL A 46 -13.42 4.58 7.53
N ALA A 47 -13.70 4.17 8.78
CA ALA A 47 -12.81 3.33 9.56
C ALA A 47 -12.54 1.98 8.88
N PHE A 48 -13.56 1.35 8.29
CA PHE A 48 -13.42 0.12 7.52
C PHE A 48 -12.40 0.27 6.38
N PHE A 49 -12.53 1.31 5.55
CA PHE A 49 -11.61 1.51 4.42
C PHE A 49 -10.20 1.89 4.85
N VAL A 50 -10.05 2.65 5.94
CA VAL A 50 -8.73 2.98 6.49
C VAL A 50 -8.02 1.72 7.01
N LEU A 51 -8.71 0.88 7.77
CA LEU A 51 -8.17 -0.38 8.26
C LEU A 51 -7.83 -1.33 7.11
N LEU A 52 -8.71 -1.45 6.12
CA LEU A 52 -8.49 -2.25 4.93
C LEU A 52 -7.27 -1.74 4.14
N LEU A 53 -7.15 -0.42 3.94
CA LEU A 53 -6.02 0.17 3.25
C LEU A 53 -4.70 -0.14 3.97
N GLY A 54 -4.68 0.00 5.30
CA GLY A 54 -3.53 -0.36 6.12
C GLY A 54 -3.14 -1.83 5.97
N ALA A 55 -4.13 -2.73 6.06
CA ALA A 55 -3.92 -4.17 5.90
C ALA A 55 -3.33 -4.50 4.52
N LEU A 56 -3.88 -3.92 3.46
CA LEU A 56 -3.41 -4.12 2.09
C LEU A 56 -2.00 -3.55 1.87
N ILE A 57 -1.65 -2.40 2.44
CA ILE A 57 -0.29 -1.85 2.35
C ILE A 57 0.71 -2.78 3.06
N CYS A 58 0.39 -3.24 4.26
CA CYS A 58 1.24 -4.17 5.01
C CYS A 58 1.44 -5.51 4.30
N THR A 59 0.47 -5.96 3.49
CA THR A 59 0.58 -7.18 2.68
C THR A 59 1.28 -6.94 1.34
N PHE A 60 0.87 -5.91 0.59
CA PHE A 60 1.40 -5.66 -0.76
C PHE A 60 2.79 -5.05 -0.79
N ALA A 61 3.20 -4.27 0.22
CA ALA A 61 4.55 -3.72 0.27
C ALA A 61 5.65 -4.82 0.33
N PRO A 62 5.59 -5.82 1.23
CA PRO A 62 6.57 -6.91 1.22
C PRO A 62 6.40 -7.84 0.00
N LEU A 63 5.18 -8.07 -0.47
CA LEU A 63 4.93 -8.83 -1.71
C LEU A 63 5.58 -8.17 -2.93
N ALA A 64 5.39 -6.86 -3.12
CA ALA A 64 6.02 -6.11 -4.20
C ALA A 64 7.55 -6.17 -4.12
N TYR A 65 8.12 -6.14 -2.91
CA TYR A 65 9.55 -6.30 -2.72
C TYR A 65 10.04 -7.70 -3.11
N LEU A 66 9.33 -8.76 -2.69
CA LEU A 66 9.67 -10.14 -3.02
C LEU A 66 9.50 -10.41 -4.53
N CYS A 67 8.43 -9.92 -5.16
CA CYS A 67 8.25 -10.01 -6.60
C CYS A 67 9.38 -9.29 -7.35
N GLY A 68 9.78 -8.10 -6.89
CA GLY A 68 10.95 -7.41 -7.44
C GLY A 68 12.24 -8.21 -7.28
N LEU A 69 12.40 -8.94 -6.18
CA LEU A 69 13.58 -9.77 -5.93
C LEU A 69 13.59 -11.06 -6.77
N LEU A 70 12.43 -11.67 -7.00
CA LEU A 70 12.28 -12.94 -7.72
C LEU A 70 12.29 -12.78 -9.24
N PHE A 71 11.66 -11.72 -9.76
CA PHE A 71 11.51 -11.51 -11.21
C PHE A 71 12.56 -10.58 -11.82
N ILE A 72 13.18 -9.70 -11.02
CA ILE A 72 14.18 -8.74 -11.50
C ILE A 72 15.56 -9.17 -11.01
N SER A 73 16.10 -10.20 -11.65
CA SER A 73 17.45 -10.77 -11.38
C SER A 73 18.60 -9.79 -11.71
N SER A 74 18.32 -8.66 -12.34
CA SER A 74 19.35 -7.71 -12.74
C SER A 74 19.92 -6.93 -11.53
N ARG A 75 21.17 -7.26 -11.18
CA ARG A 75 22.01 -6.58 -10.15
C ARG A 75 22.04 -5.04 -10.26
N LEU A 76 21.66 -4.46 -11.40
CA LEU A 76 21.61 -3.03 -11.65
C LEU A 76 20.39 -2.32 -11.04
N TYR A 77 19.28 -3.04 -10.81
CA TYR A 77 18.10 -2.49 -10.14
C TYR A 77 18.04 -3.01 -8.71
N ARG A 78 18.83 -2.41 -7.81
CA ARG A 78 18.76 -2.69 -6.38
C ARG A 78 17.34 -2.40 -5.89
N ALA A 79 16.52 -3.45 -5.75
CA ALA A 79 15.15 -3.37 -5.25
C ALA A 79 15.19 -2.63 -3.90
N THR A 80 14.75 -1.37 -3.94
CA THR A 80 14.78 -0.49 -2.77
C THR A 80 13.42 -0.59 -2.10
N ILE A 81 13.41 -0.79 -0.78
CA ILE A 81 12.17 -0.90 0.02
C ILE A 81 11.18 0.25 -0.28
N ARG A 82 11.71 1.45 -0.56
CA ARG A 82 10.92 2.63 -0.92
C ARG A 82 10.11 2.47 -2.21
N HIS A 83 10.67 1.80 -3.21
CA HIS A 83 9.99 1.52 -4.47
C HIS A 83 8.90 0.46 -4.28
N ALA A 84 9.20 -0.61 -3.55
CA ALA A 84 8.22 -1.63 -3.22
C ALA A 84 7.06 -1.10 -2.38
N LEU A 85 7.35 -0.24 -1.38
CA LEU A 85 6.34 0.48 -0.61
C LEU A 85 5.46 1.35 -1.51
N ARG A 86 6.06 2.11 -2.44
CA ARG A 86 5.31 2.96 -3.37
C ARG A 86 4.36 2.12 -4.24
N GLN A 87 4.86 1.06 -4.86
CA GLN A 87 4.06 0.18 -5.71
C GLN A 87 2.94 -0.53 -4.92
N GLY A 88 3.26 -1.06 -3.74
CA GLY A 88 2.27 -1.66 -2.86
C GLY A 88 1.19 -0.67 -2.42
N THR A 89 1.57 0.58 -2.14
CA THR A 89 0.62 1.65 -1.77
C THR A 89 -0.28 2.05 -2.94
N LEU A 90 0.28 2.23 -4.14
CA LEU A 90 -0.52 2.54 -5.33
C LEU A 90 -1.52 1.41 -5.64
N LEU A 91 -1.07 0.16 -5.55
CA LEU A 91 -1.93 -1.01 -5.79
C LEU A 91 -3.05 -1.09 -4.74
N ALA A 92 -2.71 -0.94 -3.45
CA ALA A 92 -3.69 -0.93 -2.37
C ALA A 92 -4.73 0.19 -2.57
N LEU A 93 -4.28 1.38 -2.97
CA LEU A 93 -5.14 2.53 -3.20
C LEU A 93 -6.07 2.31 -4.41
N CYS A 94 -5.58 1.71 -5.50
CA CYS A 94 -6.43 1.31 -6.63
C CYS A 94 -7.54 0.35 -6.20
N ILE A 95 -7.21 -0.66 -5.39
CA ILE A 95 -8.17 -1.65 -4.89
C ILE A 95 -9.20 -0.99 -3.97
N VAL A 96 -8.75 -0.17 -3.02
CA VAL A 96 -9.63 0.55 -2.08
C VAL A 96 -10.57 1.50 -2.80
N LEU A 97 -10.08 2.31 -3.75
CA LEU A 97 -10.94 3.22 -4.51
C LEU A 97 -12.00 2.48 -5.33
N ASN A 98 -11.63 1.35 -5.95
CA ASN A 98 -12.60 0.53 -6.68
C ASN A 98 -13.66 -0.08 -5.75
N LEU A 99 -13.26 -0.52 -4.56
CA LEU A 99 -14.18 -1.03 -3.54
C LEU A 99 -15.12 0.08 -3.01
N ILE A 100 -14.61 1.31 -2.83
CA ILE A 100 -15.44 2.47 -2.45
C ILE A 100 -16.47 2.75 -3.53
N LEU A 101 -16.08 2.80 -4.81
CA LEU A 101 -17.03 3.01 -5.91
C LEU A 101 -18.10 1.91 -5.95
N ARG A 102 -17.71 0.66 -5.71
CA ARG A 102 -18.64 -0.47 -5.62
C ARG A 102 -19.59 -0.34 -4.43
N ALA A 103 -19.09 0.07 -3.27
CA ALA A 103 -19.90 0.28 -2.07
C ALA A 103 -20.89 1.44 -2.23
N LEU A 104 -20.50 2.48 -2.97
CA LEU A 104 -21.37 3.61 -3.33
C LEU A 104 -22.34 3.29 -4.47
N HIS A 105 -22.36 2.04 -4.96
CA HIS A 105 -23.18 1.60 -6.09
C HIS A 105 -22.96 2.39 -7.40
N SER A 106 -21.87 3.17 -7.45
CA SER A 106 -21.47 4.06 -8.56
C SER A 106 -20.34 3.44 -9.39
N TRP A 107 -20.15 2.13 -9.25
CA TRP A 107 -19.08 1.43 -9.95
C TRP A 107 -19.36 1.39 -11.46
N SER A 108 -18.37 1.83 -12.23
CA SER A 108 -18.36 1.73 -13.69
C SER A 108 -16.99 1.28 -14.17
N ILE A 109 -16.97 0.56 -15.31
CA ILE A 109 -15.72 0.13 -15.95
C ILE A 109 -14.82 1.33 -16.30
N VAL A 110 -15.44 2.46 -16.66
CA VAL A 110 -14.73 3.71 -17.00
C VAL A 110 -14.03 4.30 -15.78
N ALA A 111 -14.69 4.33 -14.62
CA ALA A 111 -14.07 4.82 -13.39
C ALA A 111 -12.93 3.91 -12.91
N ALA A 112 -13.08 2.59 -13.06
CA ALA A 112 -12.03 1.62 -12.76
C ALA A 112 -10.79 1.85 -13.64
N LEU A 113 -10.99 2.02 -14.95
CA LEU A 113 -9.92 2.34 -15.90
C LEU A 113 -9.27 3.70 -15.59
N ALA A 114 -10.05 4.70 -15.23
CA ALA A 114 -9.54 6.02 -14.85
C ALA A 114 -8.64 5.96 -13.61
N ILE A 115 -9.02 5.20 -12.58
CA ILE A 115 -8.20 4.99 -11.38
C ILE A 115 -6.87 4.31 -11.72
N VAL A 116 -6.92 3.25 -12.55
CA VAL A 116 -5.71 2.55 -13.00
C VAL A 116 -4.82 3.47 -13.82
N ALA A 117 -5.39 4.21 -14.77
CA ALA A 117 -4.66 5.18 -15.59
C ALA A 117 -3.99 6.25 -14.73
N ALA A 118 -4.69 6.80 -13.74
CA ALA A 118 -4.13 7.76 -12.80
C ALA A 118 -2.96 7.18 -12.00
N ALA A 119 -3.08 5.95 -11.50
CA ALA A 119 -1.99 5.29 -10.78
C ALA A 119 -0.77 5.03 -11.68
N VAL A 120 -0.98 4.62 -12.93
CA VAL A 120 0.08 4.44 -13.93
C VAL A 120 0.76 5.78 -14.25
N LEU A 121 0.00 6.86 -14.43
CA LEU A 121 0.55 8.20 -14.65
C LEU A 121 1.40 8.67 -13.46
N VAL A 122 0.93 8.47 -12.23
CA VAL A 122 1.71 8.79 -11.02
C VAL A 122 3.02 7.99 -10.99
N GLU A 123 2.97 6.71 -11.34
CA GLU A 123 4.16 5.85 -11.38
C GLU A 123 5.15 6.34 -12.46
N ILE A 124 4.67 6.69 -13.66
CA ILE A 124 5.50 7.23 -14.74
C ILE A 124 6.12 8.58 -14.36
N LEU A 125 5.32 9.54 -13.87
CA LEU A 125 5.80 10.86 -13.47
C LEU A 125 6.85 10.77 -12.36
N SER A 126 6.63 9.86 -11.42
CA SER A 126 7.55 9.66 -10.30
C SER A 126 8.84 8.92 -10.70
N LEU A 127 8.84 8.18 -11.81
CA LEU A 127 10.05 7.66 -12.44
C LEU A 127 10.77 8.75 -13.25
N ALA A 128 10.01 9.58 -13.98
CA ALA A 128 10.54 10.67 -14.80
C ALA A 128 11.27 11.74 -13.95
N LYS A 129 10.75 12.08 -12.77
CA LYS A 129 11.40 13.04 -11.85
C LYS A 129 12.76 12.59 -11.30
N LYS A 130 13.15 11.33 -11.54
CA LYS A 130 14.42 10.76 -11.08
C LYS A 130 15.53 10.86 -12.15
N TRP A 131 15.17 11.19 -13.39
CA TRP A 131 16.09 11.55 -14.47
C TRP A 131 16.24 13.07 -14.52
#